data_AF-A0A9P7K4P0-F1
#
_entry.id   AF-A0A9P7K4P0-F1
#
_cell.length_a   1.000
_cell.length_b   1.000
_cell.length_c   1.000
_cell.angle_alpha   90.00
_cell.angle_beta   90.00
_cell.angle_gamma   90.00
#
_symmetry.space_group_name_H-M   'P 1'
#
loop_
_entity.id
_entity.type
_entity.pdbx_description
1 polymer ?
#
loop_
_entity_poly.entity_id
_entity_poly.type
_entity_poly.pdbx_seq_one_letter_code
_entity_poly.pdbx_strand_id
1 'polypeptide(L)'
;MGPLDATGPGSLMTFDGSPVELSWVIPSNNSKGSANRQLRFAIEPIDPRTGQLLRGDEVLRYLTSPEGSMGLVKCDKTALDWSIVTQKFLYSGSDDDQIDGDAGKRFFIGFDFERSGEIVLKTYYLPSPRPMPHRVLRGSLYPTTVNMWDVDYRPLRGLLTTLDPTLIKSLEAMISYTEDAELLSKPRLQILSMDCVPNEVNRLKVIAITWIISNVQVAHHLPQLYCRPTRGSSWSDAQSAFTLGGRLAPSKMGPALARLEKLWNLLFPFANTASNRDLDDIVRPEEQILDDCHRGTSDHPNGGLLYYYSLVPGTDMVLPKIYLPVAFSILS
;
A
#
# COMPACT_ATOMS: atom_id res chain seq x y z
N MET A 1 10.01 -16.02 5.94
CA MET A 1 11.36 -15.57 6.38
C MET A 1 12.46 -16.04 5.44
N GLY A 2 12.42 -17.26 4.90
CA GLY A 2 13.45 -17.72 3.96
C GLY A 2 14.81 -18.10 4.59
N PRO A 3 15.75 -18.61 3.79
CA PRO A 3 17.15 -18.79 4.18
C PRO A 3 17.89 -17.45 4.36
N LEU A 4 18.92 -17.42 5.21
CA LEU A 4 19.78 -16.23 5.44
C LEU A 4 20.77 -15.96 4.28
N ASP A 5 20.99 -16.95 3.43
CA ASP A 5 21.99 -17.04 2.37
C ASP A 5 21.35 -17.12 0.97
N ALA A 6 20.03 -16.94 0.86
CA ALA A 6 19.30 -17.09 -0.38
C ALA A 6 19.67 -16.03 -1.43
N THR A 7 20.18 -16.47 -2.59
CA THR A 7 20.45 -15.63 -3.77
C THR A 7 19.17 -15.23 -4.53
N GLY A 8 18.07 -15.00 -3.81
CA GLY A 8 16.76 -14.69 -4.38
C GLY A 8 16.53 -13.18 -4.58
N PRO A 9 15.56 -12.78 -5.41
CA PRO A 9 15.07 -11.40 -5.42
C PRO A 9 14.43 -11.11 -4.07
N GLY A 10 14.97 -10.13 -3.34
CA GLY A 10 14.66 -9.88 -1.92
C GLY A 10 13.17 -9.66 -1.59
N SER A 11 12.90 -9.52 -0.29
CA SER A 11 11.56 -9.14 0.14
C SER A 11 11.26 -7.69 -0.19
N LEU A 12 10.01 -7.44 -0.54
CA LEU A 12 9.58 -6.16 -1.13
C LEU A 12 8.70 -5.39 -0.16
N MET A 13 8.93 -5.63 1.12
CA MET A 13 8.25 -5.00 2.24
C MET A 13 9.17 -4.02 2.98
N THR A 14 10.47 -4.04 2.69
CA THR A 14 11.53 -3.23 3.31
C THR A 14 12.51 -2.72 2.23
N PHE A 15 13.40 -1.79 2.59
CA PHE A 15 14.37 -1.22 1.64
C PHE A 15 15.62 -2.11 1.47
N ASP A 16 15.99 -2.85 2.52
CA ASP A 16 17.17 -3.72 2.57
C ASP A 16 16.89 -5.16 2.07
N GLY A 17 15.69 -5.43 1.55
CA GLY A 17 15.28 -6.76 1.08
C GLY A 17 14.86 -7.73 2.18
N SER A 18 14.78 -7.28 3.45
CA SER A 18 14.46 -8.14 4.60
C SER A 18 12.97 -8.50 4.69
N PRO A 19 12.59 -9.79 4.87
CA PRO A 19 11.19 -10.23 4.91
C PRO A 19 10.42 -9.93 6.22
N VAL A 20 10.85 -8.95 7.01
CA VAL A 20 10.16 -8.48 8.23
C VAL A 20 10.26 -6.95 8.36
N GLU A 21 9.12 -6.28 8.53
CA GLU A 21 9.08 -4.86 8.96
C GLU A 21 8.52 -4.78 10.39
N LEU A 22 9.11 -3.94 11.25
CA LEU A 22 8.63 -3.63 12.59
C LEU A 22 8.12 -2.19 12.64
N SER A 23 6.92 -1.97 13.17
CA SER A 23 6.36 -0.62 13.34
C SER A 23 5.54 -0.50 14.64
N TRP A 24 5.26 0.74 15.06
CA TRP A 24 4.40 0.99 16.23
C TRP A 24 3.39 2.10 15.97
N VAL A 25 2.24 2.03 16.65
CA VAL A 25 1.27 3.14 16.70
C VAL A 25 1.46 3.91 17.99
N ILE A 26 1.65 5.22 17.87
CA ILE A 26 1.50 6.16 18.99
C ILE A 26 0.05 6.66 18.97
N PRO A 27 -0.81 6.32 19.95
CA PRO A 27 -2.19 6.78 19.97
C PRO A 27 -2.27 8.26 20.37
N SER A 28 -3.37 8.92 20.02
CA SER A 28 -3.64 10.32 20.41
C SER A 28 -3.78 10.53 21.92
N ASN A 29 -4.05 9.46 22.68
CA ASN A 29 -4.47 9.56 24.08
C ASN A 29 -3.28 9.29 25.00
N ASN A 30 -2.74 10.37 25.57
CA ASN A 30 -1.66 10.33 26.57
C ASN A 30 -2.19 9.90 27.95
N SER A 31 -2.51 8.62 28.10
CA SER A 31 -2.69 7.97 29.41
C SER A 31 -1.35 7.89 30.14
N LYS A 32 -1.03 8.94 30.91
CA LYS A 32 0.19 9.02 31.73
C LYS A 32 0.35 7.76 32.60
N GLY A 33 1.52 7.13 32.54
CA GLY A 33 1.87 5.98 33.38
C GLY A 33 1.60 4.59 32.78
N SER A 34 1.01 4.48 31.58
CA SER A 34 0.78 3.19 30.90
C SER A 34 1.48 3.14 29.54
N ALA A 35 2.02 1.97 29.17
CA ALA A 35 2.48 1.71 27.80
C ALA A 35 1.28 1.71 26.86
N ASN A 36 1.07 2.82 26.14
CA ASN A 36 -0.13 3.03 25.33
C ASN A 36 0.06 2.62 23.85
N ARG A 37 1.31 2.41 23.39
CA ARG A 37 1.65 2.05 22.01
C ARG A 37 1.17 0.64 21.66
N GLN A 38 0.72 0.46 20.42
CA GLN A 38 0.52 -0.86 19.81
C GLN A 38 1.77 -1.20 19.00
N LEU A 39 2.38 -2.36 19.27
CA LEU A 39 3.43 -2.93 18.42
C LEU A 39 2.78 -3.61 17.21
N ARG A 40 3.45 -3.55 16.06
CA ARG A 40 3.10 -4.28 14.85
C ARG A 40 4.36 -4.85 14.21
N PHE A 41 4.18 -5.95 13.49
CA PHE A 41 5.13 -6.34 12.46
C PHE A 41 4.38 -6.75 11.20
N ALA A 42 5.07 -6.76 10.07
CA ALA A 42 4.62 -7.41 8.86
C ALA A 42 5.68 -8.41 8.40
N ILE A 43 5.27 -9.45 7.67
CA ILE A 43 6.17 -10.41 7.01
C ILE A 43 5.79 -10.59 5.54
N GLU A 44 6.80 -10.88 4.72
CA GLU A 44 6.58 -11.60 3.47
C GLU A 44 6.71 -13.11 3.73
N PRO A 45 5.69 -13.93 3.48
CA PRO A 45 5.78 -15.37 3.64
C PRO A 45 6.72 -16.01 2.62
N ILE A 46 7.86 -16.50 3.12
CA ILE A 46 8.92 -17.17 2.33
C ILE A 46 9.29 -18.46 3.04
N ASP A 47 9.30 -19.58 2.31
CA ASP A 47 9.66 -20.92 2.78
C ASP A 47 11.14 -20.94 3.23
N PRO A 48 11.45 -21.31 4.49
CA PRO A 48 12.82 -21.32 5.00
C PRO A 48 13.73 -22.40 4.37
N ARG A 49 13.17 -23.33 3.58
CA ARG A 49 13.89 -24.45 2.95
C ARG A 49 14.23 -24.19 1.49
N THR A 50 13.34 -23.51 0.76
CA THR A 50 13.48 -23.29 -0.70
C THR A 50 13.72 -21.83 -1.08
N GLY A 51 13.49 -20.88 -0.17
CA GLY A 51 13.53 -19.43 -0.48
C GLY A 51 12.39 -18.96 -1.38
N GLN A 52 11.41 -19.81 -1.70
CA GLN A 52 10.27 -19.46 -2.53
C GLN A 52 9.19 -18.74 -1.72
N LEU A 53 8.43 -17.87 -2.39
CA LEU A 53 7.26 -17.20 -1.84
C LEU A 53 6.15 -18.22 -1.55
N LEU A 54 5.52 -18.12 -0.39
CA LEU A 54 4.38 -18.96 -0.01
C LEU A 54 3.05 -18.31 -0.42
N ARG A 55 2.04 -19.12 -0.77
CA ARG A 55 0.70 -18.63 -1.11
C ARG A 55 0.02 -17.97 0.08
N GLY A 56 -0.45 -16.74 -0.11
CA GLY A 56 -0.99 -15.94 0.99
C GLY A 56 -2.20 -16.56 1.69
N ASP A 57 -3.15 -17.09 0.94
CA ASP A 57 -4.35 -17.76 1.48
C ASP A 57 -4.06 -19.08 2.20
N GLU A 58 -2.98 -19.79 1.84
CA GLU A 58 -2.56 -21.00 2.55
C GLU A 58 -1.90 -20.64 3.89
N VAL A 59 -1.02 -19.63 3.90
CA VAL A 59 -0.36 -19.15 5.12
C VAL A 59 -1.37 -18.52 6.07
N LEU A 60 -2.35 -17.75 5.58
CA LEU A 60 -3.46 -17.25 6.39
C LEU A 60 -4.27 -18.39 7.00
N ARG A 61 -4.70 -19.37 6.19
CA ARG A 61 -5.47 -20.53 6.67
C ARG A 61 -4.73 -21.32 7.75
N TYR A 62 -3.40 -21.41 7.67
CA TYR A 62 -2.58 -21.98 8.74
C TYR A 62 -2.52 -21.09 9.98
N LEU A 63 -2.18 -19.80 9.84
CA LEU A 63 -2.09 -18.86 10.97
C LEU A 63 -3.42 -18.66 11.71
N THR A 64 -4.56 -18.97 11.09
CA THR A 64 -5.88 -18.94 11.71
C THR A 64 -6.42 -20.33 12.12
N SER A 65 -5.67 -21.41 11.88
CA SER A 65 -6.02 -22.76 12.36
C SER A 65 -5.71 -22.91 13.86
N PRO A 66 -6.28 -23.91 14.57
CA PRO A 66 -5.92 -24.19 15.95
C PRO A 66 -4.42 -24.44 16.16
N GLU A 67 -3.76 -25.04 15.17
CA GLU A 67 -2.33 -25.40 15.20
C GLU A 67 -1.42 -24.19 14.94
N GLY A 68 -1.71 -23.37 13.92
CA GLY A 68 -0.86 -22.23 13.55
C GLY A 68 -1.17 -20.93 14.28
N SER A 69 -2.39 -20.76 14.81
CA SER A 69 -2.75 -19.61 15.65
C SER A 69 -2.16 -19.67 17.07
N MET A 70 -1.89 -20.89 17.56
CA MET A 70 -1.56 -21.18 18.97
C MET A 70 -2.54 -20.58 20.00
N GLY A 71 -3.78 -20.26 19.58
CA GLY A 71 -4.76 -19.54 20.39
C GLY A 71 -4.47 -18.04 20.58
N LEU A 72 -3.45 -17.48 19.90
CA LEU A 72 -3.10 -16.06 19.93
C LEU A 72 -3.73 -15.26 18.79
N VAL A 73 -3.85 -15.85 17.60
CA VAL A 73 -4.48 -15.18 16.44
C VAL A 73 -6.00 -15.20 16.58
N LYS A 74 -6.60 -14.02 16.58
CA LYS A 74 -8.06 -13.85 16.53
C LYS A 74 -8.54 -13.92 15.08
N CYS A 75 -9.37 -14.93 14.78
CA CYS A 75 -10.02 -15.07 13.48
C CYS A 75 -11.46 -15.57 13.67
N ASP A 76 -12.43 -14.69 13.45
CA ASP A 76 -13.84 -15.07 13.38
C ASP A 76 -14.16 -15.81 12.07
N LYS A 77 -15.30 -16.52 12.01
CA LYS A 77 -15.64 -17.43 10.89
C LYS A 77 -15.62 -16.78 9.50
N THR A 78 -15.98 -15.50 9.39
CA THR A 78 -16.03 -14.71 8.15
C THR A 78 -14.80 -13.83 7.94
N ALA A 79 -13.84 -13.83 8.88
CA ALA A 79 -12.74 -12.85 8.91
C ALA A 79 -11.73 -12.97 7.75
N LEU A 80 -11.80 -14.03 6.94
CA LEU A 80 -11.00 -14.21 5.72
C LEU A 80 -11.80 -14.05 4.42
N ASP A 81 -13.11 -13.80 4.46
CA ASP A 81 -13.96 -13.75 3.25
C ASP A 81 -13.44 -12.70 2.25
N TRP A 82 -13.22 -11.47 2.73
CA TRP A 82 -12.71 -10.35 1.93
C TRP A 82 -11.31 -10.62 1.36
N SER A 83 -10.47 -11.33 2.12
CA SER A 83 -9.14 -11.77 1.70
C SER A 83 -9.22 -12.76 0.55
N ILE A 84 -10.07 -13.79 0.68
CA ILE A 84 -10.27 -14.83 -0.33
C ILE A 84 -10.88 -14.23 -1.61
N VAL A 85 -11.86 -13.32 -1.48
CA VAL A 85 -12.48 -12.62 -2.62
C VAL A 85 -11.46 -11.71 -3.33
N THR A 86 -10.67 -10.93 -2.59
CA THR A 86 -9.66 -10.04 -3.18
C THR A 86 -8.56 -10.83 -3.88
N GLN A 87 -8.09 -11.93 -3.30
CA GLN A 87 -7.07 -12.77 -3.93
C GLN A 87 -7.57 -13.41 -5.23
N LYS A 88 -8.82 -13.92 -5.24
CA LYS A 88 -9.44 -14.44 -6.46
C LYS A 88 -9.59 -13.39 -7.54
N PHE A 89 -9.96 -12.15 -7.18
CA PHE A 89 -10.04 -11.03 -8.12
C PHE A 89 -8.67 -10.67 -8.73
N LEU A 90 -7.60 -10.66 -7.94
CA LEU A 90 -6.27 -10.28 -8.43
C LEU A 90 -5.55 -11.37 -9.23
N TYR A 91 -5.74 -12.66 -8.86
CA TYR A 91 -5.01 -13.79 -9.46
C TYR A 91 -5.97 -14.83 -10.09
N SER A 92 -7.07 -14.37 -10.67
CA SER A 92 -8.02 -15.23 -11.40
C SER A 92 -7.33 -16.09 -12.47
N GLY A 93 -7.61 -17.39 -12.46
CA GLY A 93 -7.09 -18.34 -13.46
C GLY A 93 -5.78 -19.05 -13.10
N SER A 94 -5.27 -18.91 -11.86
CA SER A 94 -4.15 -19.73 -11.37
C SER A 94 -4.60 -20.85 -10.41
N ASP A 95 -5.56 -21.66 -10.86
CA ASP A 95 -6.01 -22.85 -10.11
C ASP A 95 -5.09 -24.07 -10.33
N ASP A 96 -4.09 -23.97 -11.22
CA ASP A 96 -2.97 -24.92 -11.24
C ASP A 96 -2.10 -24.75 -9.98
N ASP A 97 -1.98 -25.81 -9.19
CA ASP A 97 -1.11 -25.87 -7.99
C ASP A 97 0.40 -25.79 -8.31
N GLN A 98 0.77 -25.76 -9.60
CA GLN A 98 2.16 -25.50 -9.98
C GLN A 98 2.47 -24.01 -9.77
N ILE A 99 3.29 -23.75 -8.75
CA ILE A 99 3.95 -22.45 -8.52
C ILE A 99 5.06 -22.29 -9.58
N ASP A 100 4.65 -22.22 -10.85
CA ASP A 100 5.56 -21.94 -11.95
C ASP A 100 6.07 -20.51 -11.81
N GLY A 101 7.38 -20.34 -11.88
CA GLY A 101 8.09 -19.24 -11.22
C GLY A 101 8.00 -17.91 -11.95
N ASP A 102 6.94 -17.13 -11.74
CA ASP A 102 6.80 -15.78 -12.33
C ASP A 102 6.36 -14.69 -11.32
N ALA A 103 6.82 -13.47 -11.56
CA ALA A 103 6.84 -12.35 -10.61
C ALA A 103 5.51 -11.59 -10.54
N GLY A 104 4.45 -12.23 -10.03
CA GLY A 104 3.10 -11.63 -9.92
C GLY A 104 2.37 -11.75 -8.58
N LYS A 105 2.60 -12.80 -7.79
CA LYS A 105 1.77 -13.14 -6.60
C LYS A 105 2.39 -12.71 -5.27
N ARG A 106 3.02 -11.52 -5.23
CA ARG A 106 3.66 -10.96 -4.01
C ARG A 106 2.58 -10.59 -2.98
N PHE A 107 2.80 -10.98 -1.73
CA PHE A 107 1.80 -10.88 -0.66
C PHE A 107 2.47 -10.72 0.72
N PHE A 108 1.94 -9.83 1.57
CA PHE A 108 2.43 -9.64 2.94
C PHE A 108 1.31 -9.86 3.97
N ILE A 109 1.71 -10.28 5.18
CA ILE A 109 0.82 -10.41 6.35
C ILE A 109 1.24 -9.39 7.40
N GLY A 110 0.31 -8.55 7.85
CA GLY A 110 0.49 -7.69 9.02
C GLY A 110 -0.06 -8.34 10.29
N PHE A 111 0.61 -8.11 11.40
CA PHE A 111 0.28 -8.62 12.73
C PHE A 111 0.13 -7.42 13.67
N ASP A 112 -1.10 -7.15 14.11
CA ASP A 112 -1.39 -6.16 15.14
C ASP A 112 -1.50 -6.84 16.50
N PHE A 113 -0.58 -6.52 17.41
CA PHE A 113 -0.70 -6.95 18.80
C PHE A 113 -1.74 -6.08 19.52
N GLU A 114 -2.83 -6.68 19.97
CA GLU A 114 -3.85 -5.99 20.77
C GLU A 114 -3.53 -6.05 22.27
N ARG A 115 -4.14 -5.14 23.04
CA ARG A 115 -3.89 -5.02 24.48
C ARG A 115 -4.37 -6.21 25.32
N SER A 116 -5.18 -7.09 24.73
CA SER A 116 -5.57 -8.39 25.27
C SER A 116 -4.48 -9.45 25.18
N GLY A 117 -3.42 -9.23 24.39
CA GLY A 117 -2.46 -10.25 23.98
C GLY A 117 -2.89 -11.03 22.73
N GLU A 118 -4.10 -10.79 22.22
CA GLU A 118 -4.56 -11.30 20.92
C GLU A 118 -3.78 -10.64 19.77
N ILE A 119 -3.69 -11.35 18.65
CA ILE A 119 -3.12 -10.89 17.38
C ILE A 119 -4.25 -10.75 16.36
N VAL A 120 -4.39 -9.56 15.76
CA VAL A 120 -5.27 -9.33 14.60
C VAL A 120 -4.42 -9.33 13.33
N LEU A 121 -4.74 -10.20 12.38
CA LEU A 121 -4.03 -10.26 11.10
C LEU A 121 -4.53 -9.20 10.11
N LYS A 122 -3.69 -8.91 9.11
CA LYS A 122 -3.99 -8.06 7.95
C LYS A 122 -3.35 -8.66 6.71
N THR A 123 -3.96 -8.42 5.56
CA THR A 123 -3.45 -8.88 4.26
C THR A 123 -3.04 -7.70 3.40
N TYR A 124 -2.00 -7.89 2.59
CA TYR A 124 -1.53 -6.91 1.62
C TYR A 124 -1.24 -7.65 0.30
N TYR A 125 -2.07 -7.42 -0.72
CA TYR A 125 -1.96 -8.07 -2.03
C TYR A 125 -1.41 -7.15 -3.10
N LEU A 126 -0.24 -7.45 -3.69
CA LEU A 126 0.24 -6.73 -4.86
C LEU A 126 -0.47 -7.28 -6.11
N PRO A 127 -1.20 -6.48 -6.90
CA PRO A 127 -1.62 -6.88 -8.23
C PRO A 127 -0.39 -7.15 -9.11
N SER A 128 -0.54 -7.99 -10.13
CA SER A 128 0.54 -8.29 -11.07
C SER A 128 1.07 -7.00 -11.76
N PRO A 129 2.37 -6.93 -12.10
CA PRO A 129 2.87 -5.94 -13.04
C PRO A 129 2.08 -6.01 -14.35
N ARG A 130 1.73 -4.87 -14.95
CA ARG A 130 1.06 -4.85 -16.25
C ARG A 130 1.96 -5.55 -17.29
N PRO A 131 1.47 -6.56 -18.04
CA PRO A 131 2.30 -7.30 -18.99
C PRO A 131 2.80 -6.39 -20.13
N MET A 132 4.05 -6.62 -20.56
CA MET A 132 4.66 -5.86 -21.65
C MET A 132 3.82 -5.95 -22.95
N PRO A 133 3.61 -4.85 -23.70
CA PRO A 133 2.71 -4.80 -24.84
C PRO A 133 2.90 -5.90 -25.89
N HIS A 134 4.15 -6.35 -26.08
CA HIS A 134 4.52 -7.39 -27.03
C HIS A 134 3.93 -8.79 -26.75
N ARG A 135 3.39 -9.05 -25.54
CA ARG A 135 2.71 -10.32 -25.19
C ARG A 135 1.18 -10.26 -25.28
N VAL A 136 0.58 -9.11 -25.58
CA VAL A 136 -0.89 -8.98 -25.65
C VAL A 136 -1.41 -9.55 -26.98
N LEU A 137 -1.67 -10.85 -27.01
CA LEU A 137 -2.40 -11.49 -28.11
C LEU A 137 -3.79 -10.85 -28.23
N ARG A 138 -4.16 -10.45 -29.45
CA ARG A 138 -5.40 -9.72 -29.75
C ARG A 138 -6.61 -10.62 -29.47
N GLY A 139 -7.33 -10.38 -28.36
CA GLY A 139 -8.50 -11.17 -28.00
C GLY A 139 -9.32 -10.60 -26.85
N SER A 140 -8.70 -10.35 -25.68
CA SER A 140 -9.42 -9.73 -24.55
C SER A 140 -9.49 -8.21 -24.72
N LEU A 141 -10.70 -7.68 -24.87
CA LEU A 141 -10.93 -6.24 -25.13
C LEU A 141 -10.90 -5.35 -23.88
N TYR A 142 -11.00 -5.93 -22.68
CA TYR A 142 -10.86 -5.21 -21.42
C TYR A 142 -10.14 -6.09 -20.38
N PRO A 143 -9.15 -5.56 -19.63
CA PRO A 143 -8.64 -6.26 -18.45
C PRO A 143 -9.75 -6.27 -17.38
N THR A 144 -10.13 -7.46 -16.94
CA THR A 144 -11.13 -7.66 -15.87
C THR A 144 -10.58 -7.42 -14.48
N THR A 145 -9.25 -7.28 -14.36
CA THR A 145 -8.50 -7.09 -13.13
C THR A 145 -7.71 -5.77 -13.19
N VAL A 146 -7.35 -5.26 -12.01
CA VAL A 146 -6.37 -4.17 -11.89
C VAL A 146 -4.95 -4.71 -11.94
N ASN A 147 -4.04 -3.93 -12.50
CA ASN A 147 -2.60 -4.19 -12.49
C ASN A 147 -1.91 -3.21 -11.53
N MET A 148 -0.67 -3.54 -11.19
CA MET A 148 0.23 -2.59 -10.55
C MET A 148 0.51 -1.40 -11.49
N TRP A 149 0.55 -0.20 -10.90
CA TRP A 149 0.76 1.10 -11.55
C TRP A 149 -0.43 1.70 -12.31
N ASP A 150 -1.60 1.03 -12.29
CA ASP A 150 -2.82 1.52 -12.93
C ASP A 150 -3.38 2.78 -12.25
N VAL A 151 -3.66 3.83 -13.03
CA VAL A 151 -4.36 5.06 -12.59
C VAL A 151 -5.89 4.95 -12.71
N ASP A 152 -6.40 3.81 -13.21
CA ASP A 152 -7.82 3.57 -13.42
C ASP A 152 -8.38 2.63 -12.34
N TYR A 153 -9.20 3.19 -11.45
CA TYR A 153 -9.81 2.47 -10.34
C TYR A 153 -11.15 1.82 -10.71
N ARG A 154 -11.66 2.04 -11.93
CA ARG A 154 -12.97 1.55 -12.37
C ARG A 154 -13.09 0.01 -12.38
N PRO A 155 -12.04 -0.80 -12.66
CA PRO A 155 -12.12 -2.26 -12.53
C PRO A 155 -12.35 -2.73 -11.07
N LEU A 156 -12.00 -1.92 -10.06
CA LEU A 156 -12.28 -2.26 -8.66
C LEU A 156 -13.78 -2.31 -8.34
N ARG A 157 -14.66 -1.71 -9.16
CA ARG A 157 -16.13 -1.74 -8.95
C ARG A 157 -16.67 -3.15 -8.79
N GLY A 158 -16.16 -4.13 -9.56
CA GLY A 158 -16.57 -5.53 -9.45
C GLY A 158 -16.17 -6.15 -8.11
N LEU A 159 -14.93 -5.91 -7.68
CA LEU A 159 -14.43 -6.34 -6.37
C LEU A 159 -15.26 -5.73 -5.24
N LEU A 160 -15.38 -4.40 -5.18
CA LEU A 160 -16.08 -3.73 -4.08
C LEU A 160 -17.55 -4.11 -3.99
N THR A 161 -18.24 -4.28 -5.13
CA THR A 161 -19.64 -4.77 -5.14
C THR A 161 -19.75 -6.17 -4.51
N THR A 162 -18.71 -7.00 -4.62
CA THR A 162 -18.64 -8.35 -4.04
C THR A 162 -18.23 -8.34 -2.56
N LEU A 163 -17.44 -7.35 -2.12
CA LEU A 163 -17.01 -7.18 -0.72
C LEU A 163 -18.12 -6.55 0.14
N ASP A 164 -18.60 -5.37 -0.27
CA ASP A 164 -19.77 -4.66 0.27
C ASP A 164 -20.19 -3.53 -0.72
N PRO A 165 -21.43 -3.56 -1.27
CA PRO A 165 -21.90 -2.56 -2.25
C PRO A 165 -21.87 -1.10 -1.78
N THR A 166 -21.89 -0.81 -0.48
CA THR A 166 -21.83 0.56 0.04
C THR A 166 -20.47 1.22 -0.20
N LEU A 167 -19.41 0.43 -0.33
CA LEU A 167 -18.06 0.91 -0.62
C LEU A 167 -17.97 1.63 -1.97
N ILE A 168 -18.88 1.35 -2.92
CA ILE A 168 -18.86 1.92 -4.28
C ILE A 168 -18.92 3.44 -4.26
N LYS A 169 -19.72 4.06 -3.38
CA LYS A 169 -19.79 5.53 -3.31
C LYS A 169 -18.49 6.18 -2.82
N SER A 170 -17.75 5.48 -1.96
CA SER A 170 -16.40 5.89 -1.56
C SER A 170 -15.37 5.69 -2.70
N LEU A 171 -15.54 4.66 -3.55
CA LEU A 171 -14.73 4.47 -4.75
C LEU A 171 -15.01 5.54 -5.83
N GLU A 172 -16.26 5.93 -6.07
CA GLU A 172 -16.58 6.97 -7.04
C GLU A 172 -15.97 8.34 -6.66
N ALA A 173 -15.87 8.65 -5.36
CA ALA A 173 -15.16 9.84 -4.88
C ALA A 173 -13.65 9.80 -5.21
N MET A 174 -13.02 8.62 -5.16
CA MET A 174 -11.64 8.42 -5.59
C MET A 174 -11.51 8.50 -7.12
N ILE A 175 -12.37 7.80 -7.87
CA ILE A 175 -12.39 7.84 -9.34
C ILE A 175 -12.50 9.29 -9.83
N SER A 176 -13.47 10.05 -9.33
CA SER A 176 -13.65 11.46 -9.69
C SER A 176 -12.40 12.32 -9.42
N TYR A 177 -11.73 12.15 -8.27
CA TYR A 177 -10.47 12.84 -7.99
C TYR A 177 -9.37 12.44 -9.00
N THR A 178 -9.27 11.16 -9.31
CA THR A 178 -8.25 10.65 -10.24
C THR A 178 -8.57 10.93 -11.71
N GLU A 179 -9.82 11.20 -12.09
CA GLU A 179 -10.19 11.62 -13.44
C GLU A 179 -9.84 13.11 -13.66
N ASP A 180 -10.16 14.00 -12.70
CA ASP A 180 -9.83 15.43 -12.73
C ASP A 180 -8.32 15.74 -12.65
N ALA A 181 -7.54 14.97 -11.87
CA ALA A 181 -6.12 15.23 -11.69
C ALA A 181 -5.32 15.12 -12.99
N GLU A 182 -4.30 15.97 -13.20
CA GLU A 182 -3.39 15.84 -14.35
C GLU A 182 -2.75 14.44 -14.43
N LEU A 183 -2.38 13.97 -15.62
CA LEU A 183 -1.85 12.60 -15.79
C LEU A 183 -0.58 12.32 -14.96
N LEU A 184 0.23 13.36 -14.72
CA LEU A 184 1.40 13.31 -13.84
C LEU A 184 1.08 13.64 -12.38
N SER A 185 -0.20 13.69 -12.01
CA SER A 185 -0.69 13.91 -10.64
C SER A 185 -1.70 12.85 -10.20
N LYS A 186 -2.15 11.96 -11.12
CA LYS A 186 -3.01 10.82 -10.79
C LYS A 186 -2.24 9.80 -9.93
N PRO A 187 -2.73 9.44 -8.73
CA PRO A 187 -2.14 8.36 -7.94
C PRO A 187 -2.36 7.00 -8.62
N ARG A 188 -1.45 6.04 -8.38
CA ARG A 188 -1.36 4.75 -9.12
C ARG A 188 -1.54 3.51 -8.22
N LEU A 189 -2.52 2.64 -8.43
CA LEU A 189 -2.72 1.46 -7.58
C LEU A 189 -1.49 0.55 -7.52
N GLN A 190 -1.18 -0.04 -6.34
CA GLN A 190 -0.07 -0.99 -6.23
C GLN A 190 -0.28 -2.15 -5.19
N ILE A 191 -1.15 -2.02 -4.16
CA ILE A 191 -1.63 -3.07 -3.20
C ILE A 191 -3.11 -2.80 -2.94
N LEU A 192 -3.84 -3.88 -2.65
CA LEU A 192 -5.09 -3.83 -1.87
C LEU A 192 -4.85 -4.48 -0.50
N SER A 193 -5.19 -3.78 0.59
CA SER A 193 -5.08 -4.33 1.94
C SER A 193 -6.38 -4.26 2.72
N MET A 194 -6.63 -5.24 3.58
CA MET A 194 -7.78 -5.30 4.48
C MET A 194 -7.37 -5.89 5.83
N ASP A 195 -8.25 -5.82 6.82
CA ASP A 195 -8.03 -6.47 8.11
C ASP A 195 -8.66 -7.87 8.10
N CYS A 196 -8.12 -8.83 8.84
CA CYS A 196 -8.72 -10.16 8.99
C CYS A 196 -9.75 -10.12 10.13
N VAL A 197 -10.92 -9.53 9.85
CA VAL A 197 -12.01 -9.28 10.80
C VAL A 197 -13.37 -9.49 10.12
N PRO A 198 -14.47 -9.73 10.87
CA PRO A 198 -15.81 -9.87 10.31
C PRO A 198 -16.18 -8.74 9.34
N ASN A 199 -16.90 -9.09 8.28
CA ASN A 199 -17.21 -8.22 7.14
C ASN A 199 -17.88 -6.89 7.57
N GLU A 200 -18.68 -6.93 8.63
CA GLU A 200 -19.42 -5.80 9.22
C GLU A 200 -18.52 -4.73 9.86
N VAL A 201 -17.28 -5.10 10.22
CA VAL A 201 -16.27 -4.21 10.82
C VAL A 201 -14.98 -4.14 9.99
N ASN A 202 -14.96 -4.78 8.81
CA ASN A 202 -13.84 -4.77 7.90
C ASN A 202 -13.75 -3.44 7.13
N ARG A 203 -12.61 -3.19 6.48
CA ARG A 203 -12.35 -1.96 5.71
C ARG A 203 -11.32 -2.23 4.64
N LEU A 204 -11.61 -1.79 3.41
CA LEU A 204 -10.72 -1.96 2.29
C LEU A 204 -9.84 -0.71 2.22
N LYS A 205 -8.53 -0.89 2.31
CA LYS A 205 -7.55 0.18 2.16
C LYS A 205 -6.98 0.08 0.75
N VAL A 206 -7.48 0.95 -0.12
CA VAL A 206 -6.92 1.16 -1.46
C VAL A 206 -5.74 2.12 -1.30
N ILE A 207 -4.58 1.75 -1.83
CA ILE A 207 -3.31 2.46 -1.59
C ILE A 207 -2.65 2.71 -2.98
N ALA A 208 -2.37 3.96 -3.37
CA ALA A 208 -1.95 4.36 -4.74
C ALA A 208 -0.85 5.47 -4.93
N ILE A 209 0.25 5.24 -5.72
CA ILE A 209 1.71 5.70 -5.80
C ILE A 209 2.17 6.92 -6.65
N THR A 210 3.10 7.77 -6.12
CA THR A 210 3.95 8.71 -6.92
C THR A 210 5.14 7.96 -7.42
N TRP A 211 5.55 8.43 -8.58
CA TRP A 211 6.94 8.49 -8.93
C TRP A 211 7.42 9.95 -8.93
N ILE A 212 8.26 10.39 -7.97
CA ILE A 212 9.10 11.57 -8.26
C ILE A 212 10.33 11.04 -9.00
N ILE A 213 10.73 11.72 -10.07
CA ILE A 213 11.89 11.35 -10.87
C ILE A 213 13.17 11.74 -10.12
N SER A 214 13.65 10.86 -9.24
CA SER A 214 14.92 11.02 -8.52
C SER A 214 15.96 10.01 -9.01
N ASN A 215 16.50 10.20 -10.22
CA ASN A 215 17.46 9.27 -10.83
C ASN A 215 18.84 9.33 -10.15
N VAL A 216 19.00 8.71 -8.98
CA VAL A 216 20.33 8.35 -8.42
C VAL A 216 20.67 6.92 -8.82
N GLN A 217 21.70 6.79 -9.65
CA GLN A 217 22.17 5.52 -10.21
C GLN A 217 22.90 4.65 -9.17
N VAL A 218 22.16 3.93 -8.32
CA VAL A 218 22.51 2.56 -7.89
C VAL A 218 21.20 1.75 -7.77
N ALA A 219 21.06 0.73 -8.62
CA ALA A 219 20.10 -0.38 -8.52
C ALA A 219 18.56 -0.10 -8.56
N HIS A 220 17.93 -0.50 -9.69
CA HIS A 220 16.86 -1.52 -9.71
C HIS A 220 15.37 -1.14 -9.28
N HIS A 221 14.31 -1.94 -9.64
CA HIS A 221 12.86 -1.83 -9.24
C HIS A 221 12.12 -3.12 -8.72
N LEU A 222 11.64 -3.19 -7.47
CA LEU A 222 10.61 -4.13 -6.98
C LEU A 222 9.87 -3.54 -5.73
N PRO A 223 8.57 -3.87 -5.48
CA PRO A 223 7.65 -2.88 -4.89
C PRO A 223 7.18 -3.11 -3.43
N GLN A 224 7.41 -2.14 -2.51
CA GLN A 224 6.57 -1.92 -1.30
C GLN A 224 5.46 -0.90 -1.60
N LEU A 225 4.43 -0.76 -0.75
CA LEU A 225 3.32 0.14 -1.06
C LEU A 225 3.22 1.54 -0.44
N TYR A 226 3.69 2.52 -1.23
CA TYR A 226 3.93 3.89 -0.79
C TYR A 226 3.40 4.96 -1.78
N CYS A 227 2.26 5.57 -1.45
CA CYS A 227 1.17 5.96 -2.36
C CYS A 227 0.93 7.48 -2.65
N ARG A 228 1.11 8.04 -3.85
CA ARG A 228 1.39 9.48 -4.04
C ARG A 228 1.15 9.94 -5.54
N PRO A 229 1.40 11.17 -6.07
CA PRO A 229 1.05 11.63 -7.47
C PRO A 229 1.93 11.17 -8.71
N THR A 230 2.68 12.03 -9.43
CA THR A 230 3.84 11.73 -10.36
C THR A 230 4.78 12.96 -10.57
N ARG A 231 4.34 14.15 -10.14
CA ARG A 231 5.11 15.31 -9.66
C ARG A 231 4.36 15.84 -8.43
N GLY A 232 4.92 16.79 -7.68
CA GLY A 232 4.26 17.36 -6.51
C GLY A 232 4.48 16.54 -5.25
N SER A 233 5.45 16.98 -4.46
CA SER A 233 5.68 16.54 -3.07
C SER A 233 5.59 17.72 -2.10
N SER A 234 4.96 18.82 -2.52
CA SER A 234 4.74 20.00 -1.70
C SER A 234 3.66 19.79 -0.64
N TRP A 235 3.53 20.78 0.26
CA TRP A 235 2.39 20.86 1.16
C TRP A 235 1.04 20.87 0.41
N SER A 236 0.95 21.59 -0.71
CA SER A 236 -0.29 21.68 -1.47
C SER A 236 -0.73 20.35 -2.08
N ASP A 237 0.23 19.50 -2.47
CA ASP A 237 -0.05 18.13 -2.94
C ASP A 237 -0.48 17.23 -1.78
N ALA A 238 0.17 17.37 -0.62
CA ALA A 238 -0.25 16.70 0.62
C ALA A 238 -1.68 17.05 1.01
N GLN A 239 -2.04 18.34 0.99
CA GLN A 239 -3.39 18.81 1.25
C GLN A 239 -4.39 18.38 0.17
N SER A 240 -4.01 18.38 -1.10
CA SER A 240 -4.85 17.96 -2.23
C SER A 240 -5.20 16.47 -2.13
N ALA A 241 -4.19 15.60 -2.06
CA ALA A 241 -4.40 14.15 -1.97
C ALA A 241 -5.13 13.76 -0.67
N PHE A 242 -4.76 14.35 0.48
CA PHE A 242 -5.43 14.10 1.77
C PHE A 242 -6.87 14.65 1.81
N THR A 243 -7.33 15.42 0.82
CA THR A 243 -8.74 15.87 0.71
C THR A 243 -9.47 15.35 -0.53
N LEU A 244 -8.82 14.53 -1.37
CA LEU A 244 -9.29 14.18 -2.71
C LEU A 244 -9.66 15.43 -3.56
N GLY A 245 -8.80 16.45 -3.51
CA GLY A 245 -9.03 17.74 -4.15
C GLY A 245 -10.24 18.47 -3.57
N GLY A 246 -10.36 18.52 -2.24
CA GLY A 246 -11.49 19.16 -1.53
C GLY A 246 -12.80 18.37 -1.50
N ARG A 247 -12.89 17.18 -2.12
CA ARG A 247 -14.10 16.32 -2.10
C ARG A 247 -14.45 15.81 -0.70
N LEU A 248 -13.46 15.66 0.19
CA LEU A 248 -13.69 15.24 1.58
C LEU A 248 -14.09 16.41 2.48
N ALA A 249 -15.22 16.26 3.17
CA ALA A 249 -15.88 17.30 3.95
C ALA A 249 -14.91 18.07 4.88
N PRO A 250 -14.69 19.40 4.66
CA PRO A 250 -13.71 20.19 5.41
C PRO A 250 -13.93 20.19 6.93
N SER A 251 -15.18 20.12 7.39
CA SER A 251 -15.53 20.03 8.82
C SER A 251 -15.02 18.75 9.49
N LYS A 252 -14.78 17.68 8.74
CA LYS A 252 -14.18 16.43 9.24
C LYS A 252 -12.66 16.40 9.07
N MET A 253 -12.13 16.99 7.99
CA MET A 253 -10.70 16.94 7.66
C MET A 253 -9.87 18.05 8.33
N GLY A 254 -10.43 19.23 8.57
CA GLY A 254 -9.69 20.40 9.09
C GLY A 254 -8.86 20.14 10.36
N PRO A 255 -9.40 19.49 11.40
CA PRO A 255 -8.63 19.16 12.61
C PRO A 255 -7.50 18.15 12.40
N ALA A 256 -7.56 17.35 11.33
CA ALA A 256 -6.49 16.44 10.93
C ALA A 256 -5.43 17.18 10.10
N LEU A 257 -5.86 18.00 9.12
CA LEU A 257 -4.99 18.84 8.30
C LEU A 257 -4.14 19.80 9.16
N ALA A 258 -4.73 20.51 10.12
CA ALA A 258 -3.99 21.41 11.00
C ALA A 258 -2.94 20.70 11.90
N ARG A 259 -3.14 19.41 12.20
CA ARG A 259 -2.15 18.57 12.88
C ARG A 259 -1.06 18.08 11.93
N LEU A 260 -1.45 17.75 10.69
CA LEU A 260 -0.54 17.34 9.63
C LEU A 260 0.37 18.50 9.19
N GLU A 261 -0.16 19.72 9.05
CA GLU A 261 0.60 20.95 8.80
C GLU A 261 1.64 21.20 9.90
N LYS A 262 1.24 21.08 11.18
CA LYS A 262 2.18 21.21 12.29
C LYS A 262 3.28 20.14 12.25
N LEU A 263 2.95 18.90 11.89
CA LEU A 263 3.93 17.83 11.75
C LEU A 263 4.86 18.07 10.54
N TRP A 264 4.30 18.52 9.43
CA TRP A 264 5.01 18.86 8.20
C TRP A 264 6.06 19.95 8.45
N ASN A 265 5.65 21.06 9.06
CA ASN A 265 6.54 22.18 9.38
C ASN A 265 7.62 21.83 10.42
N LEU A 266 7.46 20.73 11.17
CA LEU A 266 8.48 20.21 12.08
C LEU A 266 9.45 19.22 11.41
N LEU A 267 9.01 18.46 10.40
CA LEU A 267 9.83 17.48 9.68
C LEU A 267 10.57 18.06 8.47
N PHE A 268 9.98 19.07 7.83
CA PHE A 268 10.44 19.64 6.56
C PHE A 268 10.52 21.17 6.61
N PRO A 269 11.35 21.76 7.48
CA PRO A 269 11.43 23.22 7.64
C PRO A 269 11.84 23.96 6.35
N PHE A 270 12.59 23.29 5.47
CA PHE A 270 13.02 23.82 4.16
C PHE A 270 11.89 23.83 3.10
N ALA A 271 10.87 22.99 3.25
CA ALA A 271 9.71 22.85 2.37
C ALA A 271 8.40 23.09 3.16
N ASN A 272 8.45 24.02 4.12
CA ASN A 272 7.33 24.34 5.00
C ASN A 272 6.09 24.85 4.24
N THR A 273 4.92 24.81 4.89
CA THR A 273 3.61 25.12 4.28
C THR A 273 3.49 26.52 3.69
N ALA A 274 4.31 27.49 4.11
CA ALA A 274 4.37 28.83 3.53
C ALA A 274 5.33 28.95 2.32
N SER A 275 6.32 28.06 2.21
CA SER A 275 7.22 28.00 1.05
C SER A 275 6.67 27.15 -0.10
N ASN A 276 5.84 26.14 0.23
CA ASN A 276 5.20 25.21 -0.69
C ASN A 276 6.14 24.63 -1.78
N ARG A 277 7.39 24.33 -1.41
CA ARG A 277 8.35 23.62 -2.25
C ARG A 277 8.11 22.12 -2.21
N ASP A 278 8.52 21.43 -3.27
CA ASP A 278 8.64 19.97 -3.26
C ASP A 278 9.75 19.53 -2.29
N LEU A 279 9.62 18.33 -1.74
CA LEU A 279 10.64 17.73 -0.86
C LEU A 279 11.91 17.31 -1.62
N ASP A 280 11.77 17.08 -2.93
CA ASP A 280 12.78 16.44 -3.78
C ASP A 280 13.69 17.45 -4.51
N ASP A 281 13.45 18.76 -4.30
CA ASP A 281 14.12 19.95 -4.88
C ASP A 281 15.63 20.07 -4.54
N ILE A 282 16.22 18.99 -4.00
CA ILE A 282 17.58 18.91 -3.47
C ILE A 282 18.53 18.19 -4.46
N VAL A 283 18.06 17.27 -5.33
CA VAL A 283 18.97 16.35 -6.09
C VAL A 283 18.50 15.92 -7.51
N ARG A 284 18.66 16.76 -8.56
CA ARG A 284 19.30 16.47 -9.89
C ARG A 284 18.80 17.28 -11.11
N PRO A 285 19.57 17.36 -12.24
CA PRO A 285 19.19 18.02 -13.50
C PRO A 285 18.43 17.11 -14.49
N GLU A 286 17.74 17.72 -15.46
CA GLU A 286 16.74 17.05 -16.33
C GLU A 286 17.29 16.16 -17.46
N GLU A 287 18.52 16.38 -17.95
CA GLU A 287 19.02 15.71 -19.18
C GLU A 287 19.21 14.18 -19.04
N GLN A 288 19.28 13.65 -17.82
CA GLN A 288 19.42 12.21 -17.57
C GLN A 288 18.07 11.44 -17.56
N ILE A 289 16.94 12.11 -17.78
CA ILE A 289 15.61 11.49 -17.56
C ILE A 289 15.17 10.55 -18.70
N LEU A 290 15.71 10.69 -19.93
CA LEU A 290 15.12 10.06 -21.12
C LEU A 290 15.72 8.70 -21.54
N ASP A 291 16.99 8.41 -21.26
CA ASP A 291 17.66 7.18 -21.72
C ASP A 291 17.40 5.96 -20.81
N ASP A 292 17.14 6.20 -19.51
CA ASP A 292 16.92 5.15 -18.49
C ASP A 292 15.60 4.38 -18.70
N CYS A 293 14.62 4.95 -19.42
CA CYS A 293 13.30 4.35 -19.67
C CYS A 293 13.32 2.99 -20.40
N HIS A 294 14.47 2.56 -20.93
CA HIS A 294 14.59 1.37 -21.77
C HIS A 294 15.26 0.15 -21.10
N ARG A 295 15.65 0.19 -19.81
CA ARG A 295 16.58 -0.80 -19.20
C ARG A 295 16.19 -1.41 -17.83
N GLY A 296 14.89 -1.61 -17.55
CA GLY A 296 14.35 -1.96 -16.21
C GLY A 296 14.99 -3.15 -15.45
N THR A 297 15.06 -3.04 -14.11
CA THR A 297 15.75 -3.96 -13.15
C THR A 297 14.98 -4.09 -11.78
N SER A 298 15.52 -4.54 -10.61
CA SER A 298 14.79 -5.23 -9.47
C SER A 298 14.65 -4.79 -7.93
N ASP A 299 14.83 -3.54 -7.43
CA ASP A 299 14.98 -3.14 -5.98
C ASP A 299 14.15 -1.86 -5.56
N HIS A 300 14.21 -1.28 -4.35
CA HIS A 300 13.11 -0.43 -3.77
C HIS A 300 13.18 1.14 -3.86
N PRO A 301 12.06 1.88 -4.16
CA PRO A 301 12.02 3.36 -4.27
C PRO A 301 11.77 4.20 -2.97
N ASN A 302 12.67 5.15 -2.68
CA ASN A 302 12.75 5.83 -1.37
C ASN A 302 12.18 7.27 -1.23
N GLY A 303 11.72 7.94 -2.30
CA GLY A 303 11.23 9.34 -2.27
C GLY A 303 9.70 9.51 -2.26
N GLY A 304 9.17 10.60 -1.72
CA GLY A 304 7.76 11.01 -1.83
C GLY A 304 6.72 10.45 -0.81
N LEU A 305 5.49 10.97 -0.88
CA LEU A 305 4.50 11.09 0.23
C LEU A 305 3.32 10.06 0.33
N LEU A 306 3.51 8.84 0.84
CA LEU A 306 2.45 7.79 0.83
C LEU A 306 1.05 8.21 1.38
N TYR A 307 -0.05 7.86 0.71
CA TYR A 307 -1.48 8.06 1.02
C TYR A 307 -2.25 6.73 0.86
N TYR A 308 -2.79 6.17 1.94
CA TYR A 308 -3.84 5.15 1.81
C TYR A 308 -5.21 5.77 1.97
N TYR A 309 -6.18 5.19 1.28
CA TYR A 309 -7.59 5.55 1.32
C TYR A 309 -8.36 4.36 1.88
N SER A 310 -8.85 4.46 3.12
CA SER A 310 -9.70 3.42 3.70
C SER A 310 -11.16 3.68 3.35
N LEU A 311 -11.79 2.71 2.72
CA LEU A 311 -13.22 2.64 2.47
C LEU A 311 -13.83 1.74 3.56
N VAL A 312 -14.93 2.17 4.18
CA VAL A 312 -15.55 1.48 5.33
C VAL A 312 -17.03 1.24 5.04
N PRO A 313 -17.56 0.00 5.22
CA PRO A 313 -18.97 -0.33 5.03
C PRO A 313 -19.93 0.62 5.73
N GLY A 314 -21.07 0.88 5.09
CA GLY A 314 -22.09 1.80 5.60
C GLY A 314 -21.67 3.27 5.64
N THR A 315 -20.51 3.66 5.08
CA THR A 315 -20.03 5.04 5.10
C THR A 315 -19.68 5.60 3.72
N ASP A 316 -20.15 6.82 3.46
CA ASP A 316 -19.80 7.64 2.30
C ASP A 316 -18.41 8.30 2.42
N MET A 317 -17.58 7.87 3.37
CA MET A 317 -16.42 8.63 3.85
C MET A 317 -15.12 7.85 3.67
N VAL A 318 -14.37 8.19 2.62
CA VAL A 318 -12.97 7.79 2.49
C VAL A 318 -12.16 8.36 3.66
N LEU A 319 -11.36 7.52 4.31
CA LEU A 319 -10.46 7.90 5.39
C LEU A 319 -9.01 7.89 4.87
N PRO A 320 -8.43 9.06 4.53
CA PRO A 320 -7.05 9.16 4.08
C PRO A 320 -6.06 9.00 5.24
N LYS A 321 -4.89 8.42 4.97
CA LYS A 321 -3.70 8.51 5.83
C LYS A 321 -2.48 8.79 4.97
N ILE A 322 -1.77 9.88 5.28
CA ILE A 322 -0.43 10.16 4.76
C ILE A 322 0.67 9.50 5.62
N TYR A 323 1.78 9.09 5.00
CA TYR A 323 3.05 8.68 5.59
C TYR A 323 4.14 9.55 4.95
N LEU A 324 5.05 10.06 5.78
CA LEU A 324 6.04 11.05 5.37
C LEU A 324 7.43 10.38 5.26
N PRO A 325 8.23 10.65 4.21
CA PRO A 325 9.57 10.11 4.10
C PRO A 325 10.50 10.77 5.14
N VAL A 326 10.98 9.98 6.11
CA VAL A 326 11.82 10.46 7.22
C VAL A 326 13.27 9.94 7.19
N ALA A 327 13.63 9.13 6.19
CA ALA A 327 14.97 8.54 6.08
C ALA A 327 16.09 9.59 5.91
N PHE A 328 15.77 10.78 5.41
CA PHE A 328 16.73 11.83 5.08
C PHE A 328 16.68 13.05 6.02
N SER A 329 15.66 13.18 6.88
CA SER A 329 15.41 14.39 7.69
C SER A 329 15.98 14.36 9.12
N ILE A 330 16.85 13.39 9.43
CA ILE A 330 17.46 13.19 10.76
C ILE A 330 18.96 13.54 10.77
N LEU A 331 19.52 13.92 9.61
CA LEU A 331 20.97 14.12 9.40
C LEU A 331 21.35 15.59 9.05
N SER A 332 20.48 16.55 9.36
CA SER A 332 20.66 17.99 9.11
C SER A 332 20.33 18.87 10.33
#